data_AF-A0A257PX79-F1
#
_entry.id   AF-A0A257PX79-F1
#
_cell.length_a   1.000
_cell.length_b   1.000
_cell.length_c   1.000
_cell.angle_alpha   90.00
_cell.angle_beta   90.00
_cell.angle_gamma   90.00
#
_symmetry.space_group_name_H-M   'P 1'
#
loop_
_entity.id
_entity.type
_entity.pdbx_description
1 polymer ?
#
loop_
_entity_poly.entity_id
_entity_poly.type
_entity_poly.pdbx_seq_one_letter_code
_entity_poly.pdbx_strand_id
1 'polypeptide(L)' 'MEQRTSRLTVLIDPQKKAVFEHLCAREDQTPSQVVRRLIRDYIEAQLGHPWLPGETVEDALRR' A
#
# COMPACT_ATOMS: atom_id res chain seq x y z
N MET A 1 -11.67 -7.47 -18.69
CA MET A 1 -11.42 -6.66 -17.49
C MET A 1 -9.96 -6.31 -17.51
N GLU A 2 -9.65 -5.02 -17.64
CA GLU A 2 -8.27 -4.52 -17.63
C GLU A 2 -7.56 -4.98 -16.35
N GLN A 3 -6.35 -5.54 -16.48
CA GLN A 3 -5.56 -6.07 -15.38
C GLN A 3 -5.02 -4.91 -14.54
N ARG A 4 -5.85 -4.30 -13.69
CA ARG A 4 -5.50 -3.16 -12.82
C ARG A 4 -4.75 -3.57 -11.54
N THR A 5 -4.37 -4.84 -11.42
CA THR A 5 -3.70 -5.38 -10.25
C THR A 5 -2.34 -5.93 -10.63
N SER A 6 -1.30 -5.41 -9.98
CA SER A 6 0.07 -5.90 -10.08
C SER A 6 0.51 -6.51 -8.74
N ARG A 7 1.41 -7.50 -8.77
CA ARG A 7 1.92 -8.17 -7.57
C ARG A 7 3.17 -7.43 -7.06
N LEU A 8 3.14 -7.03 -5.79
CA LEU A 8 4.31 -6.55 -5.05
C LEU A 8 4.74 -7.63 -4.04
N THR A 9 5.96 -8.14 -4.16
CA THR A 9 6.54 -9.10 -3.21
C THR A 9 7.63 -8.40 -2.40
N VAL A 10 7.54 -8.48 -1.07
CA VAL A 10 8.52 -7.90 -0.16
C VAL A 10 9.02 -8.99 0.78
N LEU A 11 10.35 -9.11 0.90
CA LEU A 11 10.97 -9.96 1.91
C LEU A 11 11.12 -9.17 3.21
N ILE A 12 10.63 -9.74 4.31
CA ILE A 12 10.75 -9.17 5.65
C ILE A 12 11.18 -10.25 6.63
N ASP A 13 11.76 -9.82 7.75
CA ASP A 13 12.10 -10.70 8.86
C ASP A 13 10.87 -11.49 9.35
N PRO A 14 11.00 -12.80 9.64
CA PRO A 14 9.88 -13.65 10.04
C PRO A 14 9.24 -13.23 11.37
N GLN A 15 10.01 -12.69 12.33
CA GLN A 15 9.45 -12.22 13.60
C GLN A 15 8.65 -10.93 13.39
N LYS A 16 9.15 -9.99 12.57
CA LYS A 16 8.40 -8.79 12.17
C LYS A 16 7.09 -9.16 11.47
N LYS A 17 7.12 -10.14 10.56
CA LYS A 17 5.90 -10.64 9.90
C LYS A 17 4.88 -11.16 10.91
N ALA A 18 5.31 -11.98 11.86
CA ALA A 18 4.41 -12.55 12.88
C ALA A 18 3.76 -11.46 13.76
N VAL A 19 4.55 -10.47 14.20
CA VAL A 19 4.02 -9.34 14.98
C VAL A 19 3.03 -8.52 14.14
N PHE A 20 3.36 -8.23 12.89
CA PHE A 20 2.49 -7.48 11.99
C PHE A 20 1.16 -8.19 11.75
N GLU A 21 1.20 -9.51 11.47
CA GLU A 21 0.00 -10.31 11.26
C GLU A 21 -0.88 -10.37 12.52
N HIS A 22 -0.26 -10.49 13.70
CA HIS A 22 -0.99 -10.46 14.97
C HIS A 22 -1.69 -9.10 15.19
N LEU A 23 -1.01 -7.99 14.94
CA LEU A 23 -1.59 -6.66 15.07
C LEU A 23 -2.74 -6.43 14.08
N CYS A 24 -2.59 -6.86 12.83
CA CYS A 24 -3.66 -6.77 11.83
C CYS A 24 -4.90 -7.56 12.25
N ALA A 25 -4.71 -8.80 12.75
CA ALA A 25 -5.81 -9.65 13.19
C ALA A 25 -6.56 -9.08 14.41
N ARG A 26 -5.87 -8.35 15.30
CA ARG A 26 -6.50 -7.67 16.45
C ARG A 26 -7.45 -6.55 16.05
N GLU A 27 -7.28 -5.98 14.86
CA GLU A 27 -8.10 -4.90 14.33
C GLU A 27 -9.07 -5.38 13.23
N ASP A 28 -9.26 -6.70 13.09
CA ASP A 28 -10.07 -7.32 12.03
C ASP A 28 -9.64 -6.91 10.60
N GLN A 29 -8.34 -6.69 10.42
CA GLN A 29 -7.74 -6.32 9.12
C GLN A 29 -6.82 -7.42 8.60
N THR A 30 -6.72 -7.53 7.28
CA THR A 30 -5.71 -8.36 6.62
C THR A 30 -4.40 -7.57 6.43
N PRO A 31 -3.23 -8.22 6.50
CA PRO A 31 -1.94 -7.58 6.23
C PRO A 31 -1.92 -6.79 4.91
N SER A 32 -2.54 -7.33 3.87
CA SER A 32 -2.61 -6.70 2.55
C SER A 32 -3.50 -5.45 2.52
N GLN A 33 -4.50 -5.32 3.39
CA GLN A 33 -5.28 -4.09 3.52
C GLN A 33 -4.44 -2.99 4.16
N VAL A 34 -3.74 -3.32 5.26
CA VAL A 34 -2.87 -2.40 5.97
C VAL A 34 -1.72 -1.93 5.07
N VAL A 35 -1.03 -2.85 4.40
CA VAL A 35 0.07 -2.49 3.48
C VAL A 35 -0.40 -1.59 2.35
N ARG A 36 -1.58 -1.84 1.75
CA ARG A 36 -2.13 -0.96 0.71
C ARG A 36 -2.43 0.45 1.22
N ARG A 37 -2.94 0.56 2.46
CA ARG A 37 -3.13 1.85 3.12
C ARG A 37 -1.79 2.56 3.34
N LEU A 38 -0.80 1.87 3.91
CA LEU A 38 0.55 2.43 4.12
C LEU A 38 1.19 2.92 2.82
N ILE A 39 1.05 2.16 1.72
CA ILE A 39 1.55 2.57 0.40
C ILE A 39 0.85 3.85 -0.08
N ARG A 40 -0.47 3.93 0.03
CA ARG A 40 -1.24 5.13 -0.35
C ARG A 40 -0.81 6.33 0.48
N ASP A 41 -0.82 6.19 1.80
CA ASP A 41 -0.48 7.26 2.74
C ASP A 41 0.96 7.76 2.49
N TYR A 42 1.89 6.85 2.18
CA TYR A 42 3.26 7.22 1.80
C TYR A 42 3.31 8.01 0.48
N ILE A 43 2.61 7.55 -0.56
CA ILE A 43 2.56 8.25 -1.86
C ILE A 43 1.99 9.66 -1.69
N GLU A 44 0.85 9.79 -1.03
CA GLU A 44 0.17 11.07 -0.85
C GLU A 44 1.00 12.05 0.01
N ALA A 45 1.70 11.53 1.02
CA ALA A 45 2.63 12.34 1.81
C ALA A 45 3.82 12.87 0.99
N GLN A 46 4.31 12.11 0.01
CA GLN A 46 5.41 12.54 -0.87
C GLN A 46 4.94 13.47 -2.00
N LEU A 47 3.73 13.25 -2.53
CA LEU A 47 3.14 14.10 -3.56
C LEU A 47 2.61 15.43 -3.00
N GLY A 48 2.21 15.45 -1.73
CA GLY A 48 1.56 16.62 -1.11
C GLY A 48 0.09 16.78 -1.54
N HIS A 49 -0.46 15.82 -2.28
CA HIS A 49 -1.86 15.78 -2.70
C HIS A 49 -2.37 14.33 -2.80
N PRO A 50 -3.70 14.12 -2.83
CA PRO A 50 -4.29 12.79 -3.00
C PRO A 50 -3.93 12.14 -4.34
N TRP A 51 -3.68 10.83 -4.33
CA TRP A 51 -3.46 10.01 -5.52
C TRP A 51 -4.80 9.51 -6.09
N LEU A 52 -4.98 9.61 -7.40
CA LEU A 52 -6.20 9.28 -8.13
C LEU A 52 -6.07 7.94 -8.88
N PRO A 53 -7.03 7.02 -8.71
CA PRO A 53 -7.04 5.77 -9.47
C PRO A 53 -7.05 6.00 -10.98
N GLY A 54 -6.03 5.47 -11.67
CA GLY A 54 -5.92 5.54 -13.13
C GLY A 54 -5.06 6.69 -13.65
N GLU A 55 -4.52 7.55 -12.78
CA GLU A 55 -3.51 8.53 -13.21
C GLU A 55 -2.19 7.81 -13.53
N THR A 56 -1.47 8.32 -14.54
CA THR A 56 -0.14 7.82 -14.85
C THR A 56 0.87 8.32 -13.81
N VAL A 57 2.05 7.70 -13.76
CA VAL A 57 3.15 8.19 -12.89
C VAL A 57 3.52 9.63 -13.25
N GLU A 58 3.48 9.99 -14.53
CA GLU A 58 3.80 11.35 -14.99
C GLU A 58 2.74 12.37 -14.54
N ASP A 59 1.45 12.01 -14.61
CA ASP A 59 0.37 12.88 -14.17
C ASP A 59 0.43 13.11 -12.65
N ALA A 60 0.70 12.05 -11.88
CA ALA A 60 0.82 12.12 -10.43
C ALA A 60 1.95 13.06 -9.98
N LEU A 61 3.07 13.09 -10.71
CA LEU A 61 4.27 13.87 -10.34
C LEU A 61 4.24 15.33 -10.80
N ARG A 62 3.34 15.70 -11.72
CA ARG A 62 3.27 17.06 -12.29
C ARG A 62 2.29 18.00 -11.58
N ARG A 63 1.47 17.46 -10.68
CA ARG A 63 0.42 18.21 -9.97
C ARG A 63 0.96 18.96 -8.77
#